data_AF-A0A8T1RWC1-F1
#
_entry.id   AF-A0A8T1RWC1-F1
#
_cell.length_a   1.000
_cell.length_b   1.000
_cell.length_c   1.000
_cell.angle_alpha   90.00
_cell.angle_beta   90.00
_cell.angle_gamma   90.00
#
_symmetry.space_group_name_H-M   'P 1'
#
loop_
_entity.id
_entity.type
_entity.pdbx_description
1 polymer ?
#
loop_
_entity_poly.entity_id
_entity_poly.type
_entity_poly.pdbx_seq_one_letter_code
_entity_poly.pdbx_strand_id
1 'polypeptide(L)'
;PLDVLKERDGHVPDAPNKEPLYHDTVSALKDLLKSLLQKELTPHGLQSMFEHLGPWIRSSKEHERERAVEVGATLLEFYRDKLNVSTVVPFYNLGVLVALFSPRCSDSLASIRLRAVDCAYYLLYIQLCYEGFAHDYRDEMVERLKDLKKGLEDPDFTILFNTCYNIAM
;
A
#
# COMPACT_ATOMS: atom_id res chain seq x y z
N PRO A 1 -34.43 26.52 53.84
CA PRO A 1 -35.12 27.27 52.74
C PRO A 1 -34.19 28.38 52.23
N LEU A 2 -33.70 28.43 50.99
CA LEU A 2 -34.03 27.80 49.69
C LEU A 2 -32.68 27.73 48.93
N ASP A 3 -32.20 26.55 48.59
CA ASP A 3 -32.36 25.86 47.29
C ASP A 3 -31.13 25.99 46.40
N VAL A 4 -30.45 24.85 46.34
CA VAL A 4 -29.42 24.44 45.41
C VAL A 4 -30.02 24.34 44.01
N LEU A 5 -29.52 25.14 43.06
CA LEU A 5 -29.68 24.90 41.63
C LEU A 5 -28.30 24.53 41.09
N LYS A 6 -27.87 23.29 41.28
CA LYS A 6 -27.95 22.21 40.29
C LYS A 6 -27.31 22.65 38.97
N GLU A 7 -25.99 22.47 38.94
CA GLU A 7 -25.19 22.39 37.72
C GLU A 7 -25.92 21.50 36.72
N ARG A 8 -26.30 22.07 35.58
CA ARG A 8 -26.83 21.29 34.47
C ARG A 8 -25.66 20.56 33.84
N ASP A 9 -25.62 19.27 34.17
CA ASP A 9 -24.92 18.20 33.51
C ASP A 9 -25.01 18.34 31.99
N GLY A 10 -23.96 18.91 31.39
CA GLY A 10 -23.73 18.86 29.96
C GLY A 10 -22.92 17.62 29.68
N HIS A 11 -23.57 16.45 29.70
CA HIS A 11 -23.02 15.24 29.12
C HIS A 11 -22.84 15.51 27.62
N VAL A 12 -21.64 15.93 27.24
CA VAL A 12 -21.17 15.85 25.85
C VAL A 12 -21.27 14.37 25.52
N PRO A 13 -22.09 13.97 24.52
CA PRO A 13 -22.16 12.57 24.13
C PRO A 13 -20.74 12.14 23.79
N ASP A 14 -20.28 11.05 24.40
CA ASP A 14 -19.02 10.41 24.05
C ASP A 14 -18.94 10.36 22.52
N ALA A 15 -17.97 11.09 21.96
CA ALA A 15 -17.75 11.07 20.53
C ALA A 15 -17.61 9.61 20.11
N PRO A 16 -18.40 9.11 19.13
CA PRO A 16 -18.35 7.71 18.77
C PRO A 16 -16.90 7.34 18.47
N ASN A 17 -16.43 6.24 19.07
CA ASN A 17 -15.07 5.77 18.90
C ASN A 17 -14.77 5.71 17.39
N LYS A 18 -13.97 6.66 16.90
CA LYS A 18 -13.81 6.92 15.46
C LYS A 18 -12.92 5.89 14.78
N GLU A 19 -12.11 5.18 15.56
CA GLU A 19 -11.15 4.18 15.10
C GLU A 19 -11.80 2.95 14.45
N PRO A 20 -12.79 2.27 15.05
CA PRO A 20 -13.45 1.12 14.44
C PRO A 20 -14.20 1.47 13.16
N LEU A 21 -14.99 2.55 13.16
CA LEU A 21 -15.73 3.02 11.98
C LEU A 21 -14.79 3.34 10.81
N TYR A 22 -13.63 3.92 11.12
CA TYR A 22 -12.62 4.22 10.14
C TYR A 22 -12.00 2.95 9.55
N HIS A 23 -11.62 1.98 10.38
CA HIS A 23 -11.07 0.71 9.94
C HIS A 23 -12.06 -0.03 9.01
N ASP A 24 -13.32 -0.10 9.40
CA ASP A 24 -14.37 -0.75 8.60
C ASP A 24 -14.56 -0.05 7.25
N THR A 25 -14.53 1.29 7.23
CA THR A 25 -14.64 2.07 6.00
C THR A 25 -13.47 1.81 5.05
N VAL A 26 -12.25 1.71 5.57
CA VAL A 26 -11.06 1.39 4.76
C VAL A 26 -11.12 -0.02 4.24
N SER A 27 -11.57 -0.98 5.06
CA SER A 27 -11.75 -2.37 4.63
C SER A 27 -12.75 -2.46 3.49
N ALA A 28 -13.91 -1.81 3.62
CA ALA A 28 -14.91 -1.75 2.57
C ALA A 28 -14.38 -1.09 1.28
N LEU A 29 -13.55 -0.04 1.40
CA LEU A 29 -12.88 0.57 0.26
C LEU A 29 -11.93 -0.40 -0.44
N LYS A 30 -11.10 -1.15 0.31
CA LYS A 30 -10.21 -2.18 -0.25
C LYS A 30 -11.01 -3.22 -1.02
N ASP A 31 -12.11 -3.69 -0.46
CA ASP A 31 -12.97 -4.71 -1.09
C ASP A 31 -13.67 -4.21 -2.34
N LEU A 32 -14.13 -2.94 -2.33
CA LEU A 32 -14.68 -2.28 -3.51
C LEU A 32 -13.64 -2.18 -4.62
N LEU A 33 -12.44 -1.69 -4.31
CA LEU A 33 -11.38 -1.53 -5.31
C LEU A 33 -10.91 -2.87 -5.87
N LYS A 34 -10.79 -3.91 -5.05
CA LYS A 34 -10.55 -5.29 -5.52
C LYS A 34 -11.65 -5.76 -6.46
N SER A 35 -12.91 -5.51 -6.11
CA SER A 35 -14.06 -5.89 -6.95
C SER A 35 -14.09 -5.15 -8.29
N LEU A 36 -13.68 -3.88 -8.31
CA LEU A 36 -13.53 -3.11 -9.55
C LEU A 36 -12.36 -3.64 -10.39
N LEU A 37 -11.21 -3.88 -9.78
CA LEU A 37 -10.03 -4.43 -10.46
C LEU A 37 -10.29 -5.84 -11.01
N GLN A 38 -11.09 -6.66 -10.32
CA GLN A 38 -11.48 -7.98 -10.80
C GLN A 38 -12.30 -7.94 -12.09
N LYS A 39 -13.07 -6.86 -12.33
CA LYS A 39 -13.84 -6.69 -13.57
C LYS A 39 -12.94 -6.42 -14.79
N GLU A 40 -11.77 -5.84 -14.55
CA GLU A 40 -10.77 -5.55 -15.58
C GLU A 40 -9.38 -5.93 -15.06
N LEU A 41 -9.15 -7.23 -14.91
CA LEU A 41 -7.88 -7.77 -14.39
C LEU A 41 -6.80 -7.77 -15.48
N THR A 42 -6.42 -6.57 -15.91
CA THR A 42 -5.44 -6.31 -16.98
C THR A 42 -4.46 -5.22 -16.55
N PRO A 43 -3.33 -5.03 -17.26
CA PRO A 43 -2.42 -3.93 -16.98
C PRO A 43 -3.15 -2.58 -17.04
N HIS A 44 -4.09 -2.39 -17.97
CA HIS A 44 -4.87 -1.16 -18.05
C HIS A 44 -5.73 -0.94 -16.80
N GLY A 45 -6.51 -1.95 -16.38
CA GLY A 45 -7.32 -1.84 -15.18
C GLY A 45 -6.50 -1.56 -13.93
N LEU A 46 -5.31 -2.17 -13.80
CA LEU A 46 -4.37 -1.86 -12.71
C LEU A 46 -3.87 -0.41 -12.78
N GLN A 47 -3.53 0.09 -13.97
CA GLN A 47 -3.10 1.48 -14.17
C GLN A 47 -4.21 2.45 -13.73
N SER A 48 -5.46 2.21 -14.15
CA SER A 48 -6.59 3.05 -13.79
C SER A 48 -6.80 3.13 -12.28
N MET A 49 -6.61 2.03 -11.53
CA MET A 49 -6.66 2.09 -10.06
C MET A 49 -5.60 3.05 -9.50
N PHE A 50 -4.37 2.99 -10.00
CA PHE A 50 -3.25 3.81 -9.52
C PHE A 50 -3.28 5.26 -10.01
N GLU A 51 -3.96 5.56 -11.11
CA GLU A 51 -4.27 6.94 -11.50
C GLU A 51 -5.13 7.64 -10.44
N HIS A 52 -6.10 6.93 -9.84
CA HIS A 52 -6.95 7.45 -8.78
C HIS A 52 -6.26 7.50 -7.40
N LEU A 53 -5.41 6.51 -7.08
CA LEU A 53 -4.66 6.47 -5.81
C LEU A 53 -3.45 7.41 -5.79
N GLY A 54 -2.88 7.71 -6.97
CA GLY A 54 -1.63 8.46 -7.11
C GLY A 54 -1.57 9.78 -6.34
N PRO A 55 -2.60 10.66 -6.35
CA PRO A 55 -2.60 11.89 -5.57
C PRO A 55 -2.41 11.67 -4.07
N TRP A 56 -3.01 10.60 -3.52
CA TRP A 56 -2.93 10.28 -2.09
C TRP A 56 -1.58 9.65 -1.72
N ILE A 57 -1.02 8.80 -2.59
CA ILE A 57 0.33 8.26 -2.42
C ILE A 57 1.38 9.39 -2.41
N ARG A 58 1.14 10.46 -3.17
CA ARG A 58 2.01 11.65 -3.26
C ARG A 58 1.68 12.73 -2.23
N SER A 59 0.72 12.52 -1.33
CA SER A 59 0.27 13.55 -0.39
C SER A 59 1.38 14.03 0.56
N SER A 60 1.34 15.29 0.97
CA SER A 60 2.18 15.80 2.06
C SER A 60 1.72 15.29 3.43
N LYS A 61 0.49 14.79 3.57
CA LYS A 61 -0.04 14.30 4.84
C LYS A 61 0.29 12.83 5.05
N GLU A 62 0.91 12.51 6.19
CA GLU A 62 1.35 11.16 6.53
C GLU A 62 0.22 10.13 6.49
N HIS A 63 -0.90 10.42 7.15
CA HIS A 63 -2.05 9.51 7.16
C HIS A 63 -2.62 9.25 5.76
N GLU A 64 -2.66 10.26 4.86
CA GLU A 64 -3.13 10.07 3.48
C GLU A 64 -2.20 9.11 2.72
N ARG A 65 -0.89 9.30 2.85
CA ARG A 65 0.10 8.42 2.23
C ARG A 65 0.04 7.00 2.80
N GLU A 66 0.04 6.87 4.12
CA GLU A 66 0.01 5.57 4.81
C GLU A 66 -1.16 4.71 4.33
N ARG A 67 -2.35 5.31 4.29
CA ARG A 67 -3.57 4.65 3.83
C ARG A 67 -3.51 4.28 2.36
N ALA A 68 -3.02 5.20 1.52
CA ALA A 68 -2.98 4.98 0.08
C ALA A 68 -1.95 3.92 -0.32
N VAL A 69 -0.78 3.89 0.34
CA VAL A 69 0.24 2.86 0.13
C VAL A 69 -0.22 1.50 0.66
N GLU A 70 -0.89 1.47 1.81
CA GLU A 70 -1.54 0.27 2.34
C GLU A 70 -2.54 -0.33 1.35
N VAL A 71 -3.46 0.49 0.83
CA VAL A 71 -4.43 0.08 -0.22
C VAL A 71 -3.71 -0.36 -1.49
N GLY A 72 -2.68 0.37 -1.92
CA GLY A 72 -1.89 0.05 -3.11
C GLY A 72 -1.23 -1.33 -3.02
N ALA A 73 -0.58 -1.63 -1.90
CA ALA A 73 0.01 -2.96 -1.66
C ALA A 73 -1.06 -4.07 -1.69
N THR A 74 -2.22 -3.83 -1.05
CA THR A 74 -3.33 -4.79 -1.08
C THR A 74 -3.90 -5.04 -2.50
N LEU A 75 -3.91 -4.02 -3.37
CA LEU A 75 -4.35 -4.18 -4.76
C LEU A 75 -3.32 -4.93 -5.61
N LEU A 76 -2.02 -4.66 -5.41
CA LEU A 76 -0.95 -5.36 -6.13
C LEU A 76 -0.88 -6.84 -5.75
N GLU A 77 -1.01 -7.14 -4.45
CA GLU A 77 -1.13 -8.51 -3.96
C GLU A 77 -2.33 -9.22 -4.60
N PHE A 78 -3.51 -8.60 -4.54
CA PHE A 78 -4.71 -9.17 -5.16
C PHE A 78 -4.55 -9.39 -6.66
N TYR A 79 -3.95 -8.43 -7.37
CA TYR A 79 -3.69 -8.53 -8.80
C TYR A 79 -2.81 -9.73 -9.10
N ARG A 80 -1.67 -9.85 -8.40
CA ARG A 80 -0.74 -10.98 -8.52
C ARG A 80 -1.44 -12.32 -8.28
N ASP A 81 -2.21 -12.43 -7.20
CA ASP A 81 -2.84 -13.68 -6.78
C ASP A 81 -3.96 -14.14 -7.73
N LYS A 82 -4.60 -13.20 -8.42
CA LYS A 82 -5.64 -13.50 -9.42
C LYS A 82 -5.10 -13.54 -10.84
N LEU A 83 -3.86 -13.14 -11.04
CA LEU A 83 -3.25 -13.06 -12.36
C LEU A 83 -3.17 -14.47 -12.97
N ASN A 84 -3.82 -14.62 -14.12
CA ASN A 84 -3.71 -15.81 -14.95
C ASN A 84 -3.30 -15.33 -16.36
N VAL A 85 -1.99 -15.39 -16.63
CA VAL A 85 -1.44 -14.93 -17.91
C VAL A 85 -1.66 -16.02 -18.96
N SER A 86 -2.85 -16.01 -19.58
CA SER A 86 -3.18 -16.88 -20.72
C SER A 86 -2.83 -16.24 -22.07
N THR A 87 -2.57 -14.92 -22.07
CA THR A 87 -2.34 -14.12 -23.27
C THR A 87 -1.05 -13.33 -23.12
N VAL A 88 -0.20 -13.35 -24.15
CA VAL A 88 1.08 -12.62 -24.17
C VAL A 88 0.80 -11.12 -24.37
N VAL A 89 0.58 -10.40 -23.27
CA VAL A 89 0.43 -8.94 -23.24
C VAL A 89 1.58 -8.38 -22.41
N PRO A 90 2.32 -7.35 -22.87
CA PRO A 90 3.40 -6.77 -22.09
C PRO A 90 2.86 -6.05 -20.85
N PHE A 91 3.55 -6.18 -19.72
CA PHE A 91 3.29 -5.38 -18.53
C PHE A 91 3.99 -4.02 -18.63
N TYR A 92 3.35 -3.08 -19.33
CA TYR A 92 3.93 -1.76 -19.59
C TYR A 92 3.88 -0.81 -18.37
N ASN A 93 3.21 -1.19 -17.28
CA ASN A 93 3.02 -0.34 -16.09
C ASN A 93 4.24 -0.30 -15.16
N LEU A 94 5.16 -1.27 -15.28
CA LEU A 94 6.20 -1.48 -14.26
C LEU A 94 6.95 -0.20 -13.92
N GLY A 95 7.50 0.49 -14.92
CA GLY A 95 8.29 1.69 -14.69
C GLY A 95 7.51 2.82 -14.00
N VAL A 96 6.24 3.02 -14.39
CA VAL A 96 5.38 4.05 -13.81
C VAL A 96 5.05 3.73 -12.35
N LEU A 97 4.71 2.47 -12.05
CA LEU A 97 4.34 2.06 -10.70
C LEU A 97 5.56 1.98 -9.76
N VAL A 98 6.71 1.53 -10.26
CA VAL A 98 7.98 1.59 -9.49
C VAL A 98 8.35 3.03 -9.18
N ALA A 99 8.23 3.95 -10.15
CA ALA A 99 8.47 5.38 -9.90
C ALA A 99 7.49 5.99 -8.88
N LEU A 100 6.27 5.47 -8.80
CA LEU A 100 5.27 5.91 -7.82
C LEU A 100 5.64 5.48 -6.39
N PHE A 101 6.14 4.25 -6.20
CA PHE A 101 6.41 3.68 -4.88
C PHE A 101 7.85 3.84 -4.40
N SER A 102 8.83 3.95 -5.29
CA SER A 102 10.24 4.06 -4.92
C SER A 102 10.53 5.19 -3.91
N PRO A 103 9.96 6.41 -4.04
CA PRO A 103 10.16 7.47 -3.04
C PRO A 103 9.51 7.19 -1.68
N ARG A 104 8.64 6.17 -1.58
CA ARG A 104 8.00 5.76 -0.32
C ARG A 104 8.87 4.77 0.47
N CYS A 105 9.87 4.14 -0.15
CA CYS A 105 10.86 3.32 0.58
C CYS A 105 11.70 4.15 1.57
N SER A 106 11.76 5.47 1.40
CA SER A 106 12.46 6.41 2.30
C SER A 106 11.50 7.37 3.02
N ASP A 107 10.21 7.00 3.20
CA ASP A 107 9.23 7.84 3.91
C ASP A 107 9.55 8.00 5.40
N SER A 108 9.00 9.03 6.04
CA SER A 108 9.17 9.28 7.49
C SER A 108 8.60 8.14 8.33
N LEU A 109 7.48 7.56 7.90
CA LEU A 109 6.82 6.46 8.60
C LEU A 109 7.36 5.09 8.18
N ALA A 110 7.75 4.28 9.17
CA ALA A 110 8.19 2.90 8.95
C ALA A 110 7.10 2.05 8.25
N SER A 111 5.84 2.20 8.66
CA SER A 111 4.69 1.53 8.02
C SER A 111 4.64 1.77 6.52
N ILE A 112 4.86 3.01 6.06
CA ILE A 112 4.92 3.35 4.64
C ILE A 112 6.12 2.69 3.95
N ARG A 113 7.31 2.75 4.55
CA ARG A 113 8.52 2.14 3.97
C ARG A 113 8.35 0.64 3.74
N LEU A 114 7.81 -0.07 4.73
CA LEU A 114 7.56 -1.50 4.65
C LEU A 114 6.57 -1.85 3.54
N ARG A 115 5.44 -1.12 3.47
CA ARG A 115 4.42 -1.35 2.44
C ARG A 115 4.86 -0.92 1.05
N ALA A 116 5.76 0.06 0.94
CA ALA A 116 6.39 0.42 -0.33
C ALA A 116 7.29 -0.70 -0.88
N VAL A 117 8.04 -1.38 0.00
CA VAL A 117 8.79 -2.58 -0.38
C VAL A 117 7.86 -3.72 -0.80
N ASP A 118 6.74 -3.92 -0.10
CA ASP A 118 5.72 -4.89 -0.53
C ASP A 118 5.19 -4.56 -1.93
N CYS A 119 4.90 -3.28 -2.23
CA CYS A 119 4.52 -2.86 -3.58
C CYS A 119 5.59 -3.19 -4.63
N ALA A 120 6.86 -2.90 -4.35
CA ALA A 120 7.96 -3.22 -5.27
C ALA A 120 8.09 -4.73 -5.49
N TYR A 121 8.01 -5.52 -4.42
CA TYR A 121 8.00 -6.98 -4.45
C TYR A 121 6.88 -7.53 -5.35
N TYR A 122 5.63 -7.08 -5.15
CA TYR A 122 4.50 -7.54 -5.95
C TYR A 122 4.62 -7.11 -7.42
N LEU A 123 5.09 -5.88 -7.69
CA LEU A 123 5.30 -5.39 -9.06
C LEU A 123 6.31 -6.23 -9.83
N LEU A 124 7.42 -6.59 -9.20
CA LEU A 124 8.45 -7.44 -9.81
C LEU A 124 7.91 -8.86 -10.07
N TYR A 125 7.14 -9.43 -9.15
CA TYR A 125 6.51 -10.73 -9.38
C TYR A 125 5.41 -10.69 -10.45
N ILE A 126 4.64 -9.60 -10.54
CA ILE A 126 3.69 -9.39 -11.64
C ILE A 126 4.45 -9.35 -12.97
N GLN A 127 5.57 -8.62 -13.04
CA GLN A 127 6.43 -8.60 -14.23
C GLN A 127 6.90 -10.01 -14.61
N LEU A 128 7.42 -10.79 -13.66
CA LEU A 128 7.87 -12.17 -13.91
C LEU A 128 6.71 -13.05 -14.42
N CYS A 129 5.50 -12.92 -13.87
CA CYS A 129 4.34 -13.65 -14.38
C CYS A 129 4.04 -13.30 -15.85
N TYR A 130 4.16 -12.02 -16.23
CA TYR A 130 4.00 -11.59 -17.62
C TYR A 130 5.13 -12.03 -18.55
N GLU A 131 6.32 -12.32 -18.00
CA GLU A 131 7.44 -12.93 -18.71
C GLU A 131 7.31 -14.46 -18.85
N GLY A 132 6.28 -15.06 -18.23
CA GLY A 132 5.94 -16.48 -18.35
C GLY A 132 6.43 -17.36 -17.20
N PHE A 133 6.93 -16.77 -16.12
CA PHE A 133 7.28 -17.52 -14.91
C PHE A 133 6.02 -18.01 -14.18
N ALA A 134 6.13 -19.19 -13.57
CA ALA A 134 5.04 -19.76 -12.77
C ALA A 134 4.75 -18.91 -11.52
N HIS A 135 3.52 -18.99 -11.00
CA HIS A 135 3.11 -18.18 -9.84
C HIS A 135 3.88 -18.51 -8.55
N ASP A 136 4.41 -19.73 -8.44
CA ASP A 136 5.24 -20.23 -7.34
C ASP A 136 6.75 -20.15 -7.64
N TYR A 137 7.15 -19.61 -8.79
CA TYR A 137 8.53 -19.28 -9.07
C TYR A 137 9.06 -18.32 -8.00
N ARG A 138 10.31 -18.53 -7.56
CA ARG A 138 10.97 -17.67 -6.58
C ARG A 138 12.24 -17.10 -7.18
N ASP A 139 12.22 -15.80 -7.41
CA ASP A 139 13.39 -15.08 -7.91
C ASP A 139 14.27 -14.65 -6.73
N GLU A 140 15.55 -15.04 -6.75
CA GLU A 140 16.48 -14.75 -5.65
C GLU A 140 16.64 -13.25 -5.39
N MET A 141 16.63 -12.41 -6.43
CA MET A 141 16.80 -10.96 -6.25
C MET A 141 15.54 -10.33 -5.70
N VAL A 142 14.36 -10.76 -6.16
CA VAL A 142 13.08 -10.26 -5.63
C VAL A 142 12.86 -10.71 -4.18
N GLU A 143 13.24 -11.94 -3.83
CA GLU A 143 13.11 -12.45 -2.47
C GLU A 143 13.98 -11.69 -1.46
N ARG A 144 15.17 -11.21 -1.86
CA ARG A 144 16.05 -10.39 -1.00
C ARG A 144 15.38 -9.10 -0.51
N LEU A 145 14.36 -8.59 -1.22
CA LEU A 145 13.62 -7.41 -0.76
C LEU A 145 12.96 -7.63 0.61
N LYS A 146 12.55 -8.86 0.93
CA LYS A 146 11.96 -9.20 2.23
C LYS A 146 12.98 -9.04 3.36
N ASP A 147 14.24 -9.41 3.12
CA ASP A 147 15.30 -9.33 4.13
C ASP A 147 15.64 -7.87 4.48
N LEU A 148 15.47 -6.95 3.52
CA LEU A 148 15.70 -5.52 3.70
C LEU A 148 14.63 -4.85 4.58
N LYS A 149 13.44 -5.44 4.73
CA LYS A 149 12.34 -4.86 5.52
C LYS A 149 12.75 -4.57 6.97
N LYS A 150 13.56 -5.45 7.59
CA LYS A 150 14.04 -5.26 8.96
C LYS A 150 14.86 -3.97 9.11
N GLY A 151 15.70 -3.64 8.12
CA GLY A 151 16.47 -2.40 8.13
C GLY A 151 15.61 -1.15 7.96
N LEU A 152 14.44 -1.28 7.32
CA LEU A 152 13.49 -0.18 7.14
C LEU A 152 12.62 0.10 8.37
N GLU A 153 12.56 -0.79 9.35
CA GLU A 153 11.89 -0.53 10.63
C GLU A 153 12.71 0.41 11.52
N ASP A 154 14.03 0.40 11.34
CA ASP A 154 14.96 1.17 12.16
C ASP A 154 14.79 2.69 11.92
N PRO A 155 14.70 3.52 12.97
CA PRO A 155 14.64 4.97 12.82
C PRO A 155 16.01 5.62 12.52
N ASP A 156 17.13 4.91 12.64
CA ASP A 156 18.47 5.44 12.38
C ASP A 156 18.68 5.77 10.90
N PHE A 157 19.06 7.02 10.62
CA PHE A 157 19.22 7.51 9.26
C PHE A 157 20.33 6.78 8.46
N THR A 158 21.40 6.34 9.12
CA THR A 158 22.49 5.60 8.46
C THR A 158 22.01 4.22 8.04
N ILE A 159 21.28 3.53 8.91
CA ILE A 159 20.66 2.23 8.60
C ILE A 159 19.63 2.39 7.48
N LEU A 160 18.77 3.41 7.56
CA LEU A 160 17.77 3.70 6.53
C LEU A 160 18.40 4.03 5.17
N PHE A 161 19.42 4.88 5.14
CA PHE A 161 20.11 5.25 3.90
C PHE A 161 20.73 4.02 3.22
N ASN A 162 21.48 3.21 3.99
CA ASN A 162 22.09 1.99 3.46
C ASN A 162 21.05 0.98 2.99
N THR A 163 19.96 0.82 3.75
CA THR A 163 18.88 -0.12 3.38
C THR A 163 18.16 0.35 2.11
N CYS A 164 17.84 1.64 1.99
CA CYS A 164 17.24 2.19 0.77
C CYS A 164 18.17 2.08 -0.44
N TYR A 165 19.47 2.30 -0.25
CA TYR A 165 20.47 2.13 -1.30
C TYR A 165 20.50 0.69 -1.82
N ASN A 166 20.46 -0.30 -0.92
CA ASN A 166 20.43 -1.72 -1.28
C ASN A 166 19.15 -2.16 -2.01
N ILE A 167 18.06 -1.38 -1.97
CA ILE A 167 16.85 -1.66 -2.76
C ILE A 167 17.06 -1.23 -4.23
N ALA A 168 17.89 -0.21 -4.47
CA ALA A 168 18.10 0.37 -5.79
C ALA A 168 19.24 -0.30 -6.60
N MET A 169 20.03 -1.16 -5.96
CA MET A 169 21.22 -1.82 -6.50
C MET A 169 20.98 -3.33 -6.66
#